data_AF-A0A976PJ98-F1
#
_entry.id   AF-A0A976PJ98-F1
#
_cell.length_a   1.000
_cell.length_b   1.000
_cell.length_c   1.000
_cell.angle_alpha   90.00
_cell.angle_beta   90.00
_cell.angle_gamma   90.00
#
_symmetry.space_group_name_H-M   'P 1'
#
loop_
_entity.id
_entity.type
_entity.pdbx_description
1 polymer ?
#
loop_
_entity_poly.entity_id
_entity_poly.type
_entity_poly.pdbx_seq_one_letter_code
_entity_poly.pdbx_strand_id
1 'polypeptide(L)' 'GSYGIAEGLIYSFPCVCKNGDWEIVQGLDVNEFSSARMKATEQELAEERDAVSHLLP' A
#
# COMPACT_ATOMS: atom_id res chain seq x y z
N GLY A 1 -8.53 -0.69 0.40
CA GLY A 1 -7.49 -0.26 -0.54
C GLY A 1 -7.19 -1.37 -1.53
N SER A 2 -6.42 -1.08 -2.59
CA SER A 2 -6.03 -2.08 -3.59
C SER A 2 -5.28 -3.25 -2.94
N TYR A 3 -5.53 -4.46 -3.43
CA TYR A 3 -4.88 -5.69 -2.94
C TYR A 3 -5.04 -5.99 -1.44
N GLY A 4 -6.11 -5.47 -0.82
CA GLY A 4 -6.41 -5.71 0.60
C GLY A 4 -5.63 -4.82 1.59
N ILE A 5 -4.85 -3.86 1.10
CA ILE A 5 -4.14 -2.89 1.92
C ILE A 5 -5.12 -1.83 2.47
N ALA A 6 -4.89 -1.38 3.70
CA ALA A 6 -5.65 -0.33 4.37
C ALA A 6 -5.72 0.97 3.54
N GLU A 7 -6.89 1.58 3.49
CA GLU A 7 -7.07 2.86 2.81
C GLU A 7 -6.38 3.99 3.57
N GLY A 8 -5.88 4.98 2.83
CA GLY A 8 -5.16 6.12 3.41
C GLY A 8 -3.72 5.80 3.85
N LEU A 9 -3.29 4.54 3.79
CA LEU A 9 -1.88 4.19 3.97
C LEU A 9 -1.11 4.45 2.68
N ILE A 10 -0.02 5.21 2.77
CA ILE A 10 0.91 5.35 1.66
C ILE A 10 1.66 4.04 1.50
N TYR A 11 1.41 3.34 0.40
CA TYR A 11 1.93 2.01 0.12
C TYR A 11 2.34 1.90 -1.36
N SER A 12 3.40 1.14 -1.64
CA SER A 12 3.91 0.96 -3.01
C SER A 12 3.10 -0.09 -3.77
N PHE A 13 2.62 0.26 -4.97
CA PHE A 13 1.84 -0.63 -5.82
C PHE A 13 2.42 -0.72 -7.24
N PRO A 14 2.17 -1.82 -7.98
CA PRO A 14 2.44 -1.86 -9.41
C PRO A 14 1.50 -0.89 -10.12
N CYS A 15 2.07 0.09 -10.83
CA CYS A 15 1.32 1.12 -11.54
C CYS A 15 1.74 1.20 -13.00
N VAL A 16 0.82 1.66 -13.85
CA VAL A 16 1.11 2.10 -15.21
C VAL A 16 0.95 3.61 -15.26
N CYS A 17 1.95 4.30 -15.82
CA CYS A 17 1.90 5.73 -16.06
C CYS A 17 1.67 6.00 -17.55
N LYS A 18 0.65 6.79 -17.88
CA LYS A 18 0.30 7.12 -19.27
C LYS A 18 -0.28 8.53 -19.35
N ASN A 19 0.21 9.33 -20.28
CA ASN A 19 -0.31 10.67 -20.58
C ASN A 19 -0.35 11.64 -19.38
N GLY A 20 0.55 11.49 -18.41
CA GLY A 20 0.59 12.33 -17.20
C GLY A 20 -0.27 11.80 -16.04
N ASP A 21 -1.06 10.76 -16.28
CA ASP A 21 -1.81 10.05 -15.27
C ASP A 21 -1.14 8.73 -14.89
N TRP A 22 -1.59 8.15 -13.77
CA TRP A 22 -1.18 6.83 -13.31
C TRP A 22 -2.37 6.04 -12.79
N GLU A 23 -2.30 4.72 -12.94
CA GLU A 23 -3.30 3.80 -12.39
C GLU A 23 -2.62 2.59 -11.75
N ILE A 24 -3.17 2.11 -10.64
CA ILE A 24 -2.74 0.85 -10.03
C ILE A 24 -3.21 -0.28 -10.93
N VAL A 25 -2.29 -1.14 -11.35
CA VAL A 25 -2.61 -2.36 -12.09
C VAL A 25 -3.54 -3.21 -11.22
N GLN A 26 -4.65 -3.71 -11.78
CA GLN A 26 -5.60 -4.57 -11.06
C GLN A 26 -5.53 -6.00 -11.59
N GLY A 27 -6.07 -6.95 -10.81
CA GLY A 27 -6.22 -8.35 -11.25
C GLY A 27 -4.92 -9.17 -11.27
N LEU A 28 -3.91 -8.76 -10.49
CA LEU A 28 -2.71 -9.57 -10.28
C LEU A 28 -2.98 -10.59 -9.17
N ASP A 29 -2.58 -11.84 -9.40
CA ASP A 29 -2.65 -12.88 -8.37
C ASP A 29 -1.59 -12.63 -7.30
N VAL A 30 -2.05 -12.52 -6.05
CA VAL A 30 -1.18 -12.40 -4.87
C VAL A 30 -1.20 -13.74 -4.15
N ASN A 31 -0.12 -14.51 -4.30
CA ASN A 31 0.03 -15.77 -3.58
C ASN A 31 0.28 -15.54 -2.07
N GLU A 32 0.19 -16.61 -1.27
CA GLU A 32 0.32 -16.54 0.19
C GLU A 32 1.65 -15.94 0.65
N PHE A 33 2.75 -16.30 -0.02
CA PHE A 33 4.08 -15.76 0.28
C PHE A 33 4.12 -14.23 0.09
N SER A 34 3.60 -13.75 -1.05
CA SER A 34 3.56 -12.31 -1.35
C SER A 34 2.62 -11.59 -0.40
N SER A 35 1.44 -12.16 -0.12
CA SER A 35 0.49 -11.60 0.84
C SER A 35 1.07 -11.46 2.24
N ALA A 36 1.83 -12.46 2.72
CA ALA A 36 2.48 -12.40 4.02
C ALA A 36 3.53 -11.28 4.09
N ARG A 37 4.33 -11.09 3.03
CA ARG A 37 5.30 -9.99 2.96
C ARG A 37 4.62 -8.63 2.89
N MET A 38 3.54 -8.52 2.12
CA MET A 38 2.75 -7.29 2.02
C MET A 38 2.16 -6.89 3.37
N LYS A 39 1.61 -7.84 4.14
CA LYS A 39 1.08 -7.58 5.48
C LYS A 39 2.15 -7.11 6.46
N ALA A 40 3.35 -7.69 6.40
CA ALA A 40 4.47 -7.26 7.26
C ALA A 40 4.84 -5.79 6.98
N THR A 41 4.97 -5.41 5.70
CA THR A 41 5.27 -4.03 5.32
C THR A 41 4.11 -3.08 5.61
N GLU A 42 2.86 -3.52 5.43
CA GLU A 42 1.68 -2.74 5.81
C GLU A 42 1.69 -2.42 7.30
N GLN A 43 2.01 -3.40 8.15
CA GLN A 43 2.09 -3.21 9.59
C GLN A 43 3.19 -2.22 9.97
N GLU A 44 4.40 -2.35 9.42
CA GLU A 44 5.50 -1.40 9.67
C GLU A 44 5.09 0.04 9.31
N LEU A 45 4.47 0.25 8.15
CA LEU A 45 4.02 1.58 7.71
C LEU A 45 2.88 2.14 8.56
N ALA A 46 1.97 1.28 9.04
CA ALA A 46 0.91 1.69 9.95
C ALA A 46 1.48 2.16 11.29
N GLU A 47 2.46 1.43 11.83
CA GLU A 47 3.17 1.80 13.05
C GLU A 47 3.93 3.12 12.89
N GLU A 48 4.61 3.33 11.75
CA GLU A 48 5.27 4.61 11.43
C GLU A 48 4.28 5.78 11.36
N ARG A 49 3.14 5.59 10.68
CA ARG A 49 2.07 6.59 10.60
C ARG A 49 1.54 6.94 12.00
N ASP A 50 1.27 5.92 12.80
CA ASP A 50 0.71 6.10 14.14
C ASP A 50 1.73 6.79 15.07
N ALA A 51 3.02 6.50 14.90
CA ALA A 51 4.10 7.17 15.64
C ALA A 51 4.16 8.68 15.34
N VAL A 52 3.92 9.11 14.10
CA VAL A 52 3.91 10.54 13.72
C VAL A 52 2.53 11.19 13.80
N SER A 53 1.48 10.47 14.17
CA SER A 53 0.10 10.96 14.20
C SER A 53 -0.07 12.24 15.02
N HIS A 54 0.68 12.37 16.11
CA HIS A 54 0.69 13.55 16.99
C HIS A 54 1.29 14.83 16.35
N LEU A 55 1.94 14.72 15.20
CA LEU A 55 2.49 15.84 14.43
C LEU A 55 1.51 16.36 13.36
N LEU A 56 0.41 15.64 13.12
CA LEU A 56 -0.60 16.02 12.15
C LEU A 56 -1.69 16.87 12.84
N PRO A 57 -2.17 17.94 12.16
CA PRO A 57 -3.16 18.89 12.71
C PRO A 57 -4.56 18.30 12.88
#